data_AF-A0A662V2P3-F1
#
_entry.id   AF-A0A662V2P3-F1
#
_cell.length_a   1.000
_cell.length_b   1.000
_cell.length_c   1.000
_cell.angle_alpha   90.00
_cell.angle_beta   90.00
_cell.angle_gamma   90.00
#
_symmetry.space_group_name_H-M   'P 1'
#
loop_
_entity.id
_entity.type
_entity.pdbx_description
1 polymer ?
#
loop_
_entity_poly.entity_id
_entity_poly.type
_entity_poly.pdbx_seq_one_letter_code
_entity_poly.pdbx_strand_id
1 'polypeptide(L)'
;MGKEKLVGYSPWIAHFNTGACNGCDIEVLAAIAPHYDPERFGVKLAPSIRHADILVVTGAVTKKAGERLKRLYEQMPSPKFVIAVGACACSGGVFHDTYSVLAGADKVVPVDMYVPGCPPRPEAILDAIVALVMKLRKGGGNGNS
;
A
#
# COMPACT_ATOMS: atom_id res chain seq x y z
N MET A 1 -6.49 -18.89 -16.39
CA MET A 1 -5.76 -18.49 -15.16
C MET A 1 -6.18 -17.07 -14.82
N GLY A 2 -6.71 -16.81 -13.62
CA GLY A 2 -7.16 -15.47 -13.24
C GLY A 2 -5.99 -14.48 -13.22
N LYS A 3 -6.20 -13.25 -13.69
CA LYS A 3 -5.15 -12.21 -13.77
C LYS A 3 -4.48 -11.94 -12.40
N GLU A 4 -5.23 -12.14 -11.31
CA GLU A 4 -4.74 -11.98 -9.93
C GLU A 4 -3.63 -12.98 -9.58
N LYS A 5 -3.69 -14.21 -10.11
CA LYS A 5 -2.61 -15.19 -9.91
C LYS A 5 -1.31 -14.75 -10.59
N LEU A 6 -1.39 -14.03 -11.71
CA LEU A 6 -0.21 -13.51 -12.40
C LEU A 6 0.47 -12.40 -11.59
N VAL A 7 -0.31 -11.48 -11.01
CA VAL A 7 0.22 -10.46 -10.08
C VAL A 7 0.93 -11.10 -8.90
N GLY A 8 0.46 -12.25 -8.42
CA GLY A 8 1.14 -13.01 -7.38
C GLY A 8 2.57 -13.45 -7.73
N TYR A 9 2.97 -13.54 -9.00
CA TYR A 9 4.35 -13.90 -9.37
C TYR A 9 5.24 -12.70 -9.69
N SER A 10 4.67 -11.58 -10.14
CA SER A 10 5.39 -10.37 -10.52
C SER A 10 4.65 -9.10 -10.11
N PRO A 11 4.51 -8.82 -8.80
CA PRO A 11 3.77 -7.66 -8.31
C PRO A 11 4.56 -6.34 -8.47
N TRP A 12 3.95 -5.33 -9.06
CA TRP A 12 4.54 -3.99 -9.15
C TRP A 12 3.92 -3.05 -8.12
N ILE A 13 4.76 -2.42 -7.31
CA ILE A 13 4.35 -1.57 -6.19
C ILE A 13 4.55 -0.09 -6.55
N ALA A 14 3.57 0.75 -6.24
CA ALA A 14 3.74 2.20 -6.17
C ALA A 14 3.51 2.69 -4.75
N HIS A 15 4.32 3.65 -4.31
CA HIS A 15 4.16 4.32 -3.02
C HIS A 15 3.48 5.69 -3.22
N PHE A 16 2.56 6.03 -2.32
CA PHE A 16 1.96 7.35 -2.28
C PHE A 16 1.85 7.87 -0.84
N ASN A 17 2.38 9.07 -0.62
CA ASN A 17 2.31 9.80 0.64
C ASN A 17 1.07 10.72 0.63
N THR A 18 0.20 10.58 1.65
CA THR A 18 -1.06 11.35 1.78
C THR A 18 -1.03 12.43 2.86
N GLY A 19 0.15 12.75 3.39
CA GLY A 19 0.36 13.61 4.55
C GLY A 19 1.21 12.97 5.65
N ALA A 20 2.18 12.13 5.27
CA ALA A 20 3.08 11.46 6.20
C ALA A 20 4.17 12.42 6.73
N CYS A 21 4.72 12.09 7.90
CA CYS A 21 5.89 12.77 8.49
C CYS A 21 7.24 12.22 7.96
N ASN A 22 7.24 11.55 6.81
CA ASN A 22 8.37 10.84 6.20
C ASN A 22 8.88 9.59 6.92
N GLY A 23 8.47 9.31 8.16
CA GLY A 23 8.90 8.10 8.88
C GLY A 23 8.52 6.81 8.17
N CYS A 24 7.23 6.63 7.82
CA CYS A 24 6.79 5.44 7.09
C CYS A 24 7.32 5.40 5.65
N ASP A 25 7.61 6.55 5.03
CA ASP A 25 8.16 6.61 3.67
C ASP A 25 9.57 6.03 3.64
N ILE A 26 10.40 6.40 4.61
CA ILE A 26 11.77 5.87 4.75
C ILE A 26 11.72 4.36 4.96
N GLU A 27 10.84 3.85 5.82
CA GLU A 27 10.75 2.41 6.08
C GLU A 27 10.19 1.62 4.88
N VAL A 28 9.26 2.19 4.12
CA VAL A 28 8.79 1.61 2.84
C VAL A 28 9.93 1.55 1.82
N LEU A 29 10.72 2.63 1.71
CA LEU A 29 11.90 2.67 0.83
C LEU A 29 12.99 1.70 1.31
N ALA A 30 13.18 1.54 2.62
CA ALA A 30 14.09 0.57 3.18
C ALA A 30 13.63 -0.86 2.88
N ALA A 31 12.34 -1.16 3.01
CA ALA A 31 11.78 -2.47 2.69
C ALA A 31 11.95 -2.87 1.21
N ILE A 32 12.12 -1.89 0.30
CA ILE A 32 12.46 -2.12 -1.11
C ILE A 32 13.94 -2.03 -1.45
N ALA A 33 14.79 -1.74 -0.46
CA ALA A 33 16.22 -1.63 -0.67
C ALA A 33 16.89 -3.02 -0.77
N PRO A 34 18.10 -3.11 -1.35
CA PRO A 34 18.82 -4.37 -1.52
C PRO A 34 19.09 -5.15 -0.22
N HIS A 35 19.09 -4.47 0.94
CA HIS A 35 19.29 -5.14 2.22
C HIS A 35 18.16 -6.14 2.55
N TYR A 36 16.92 -5.80 2.20
CA TYR A 36 15.75 -6.65 2.43
C TYR A 36 15.32 -7.44 1.18
N ASP A 37 15.83 -7.05 0.00
CA ASP A 37 15.72 -7.75 -1.28
C ASP A 37 14.32 -8.32 -1.55
N PRO A 38 13.28 -7.48 -1.74
CA PRO A 38 11.96 -7.99 -2.09
C PRO A 38 11.89 -8.47 -3.55
N GLU A 39 12.87 -8.14 -4.39
CA GLU A 39 12.91 -8.55 -5.79
C GLU A 39 12.94 -10.07 -5.95
N ARG A 40 13.51 -10.81 -4.97
CA ARG A 40 13.44 -12.28 -4.93
C ARG A 40 12.02 -12.85 -4.90
N PHE A 41 11.04 -12.06 -4.47
CA PHE A 41 9.62 -12.41 -4.49
C PHE A 41 8.87 -11.92 -5.74
N GLY A 42 9.58 -11.26 -6.66
CA GLY A 42 9.04 -10.65 -7.88
C GLY A 42 8.55 -9.21 -7.70
N VAL A 43 8.73 -8.64 -6.50
CA VAL A 43 8.29 -7.30 -6.15
C VAL A 43 9.20 -6.26 -6.79
N LYS A 44 8.64 -5.31 -7.53
CA LYS A 44 9.38 -4.20 -8.14
C LYS A 44 8.69 -2.87 -7.92
N LEU A 45 9.47 -1.80 -7.86
CA LEU A 45 8.94 -0.44 -7.83
C LEU A 45 8.46 -0.04 -9.23
N ALA A 46 7.19 0.35 -9.34
CA ALA A 46 6.60 0.82 -10.59
C ALA A 46 7.05 2.27 -10.86
N PRO A 47 7.43 2.60 -12.11
CA PRO A 47 7.80 3.97 -12.49
C PRO A 47 6.57 4.90 -12.59
N SER A 48 5.36 4.33 -12.68
CA SER A 48 4.10 5.07 -12.77
C SER A 48 2.96 4.25 -12.18
N ILE A 49 1.97 4.94 -11.61
CA ILE A 49 0.77 4.32 -11.03
C ILE A 49 -0.01 3.46 -12.03
N ARG A 50 0.07 3.77 -13.33
CA ARG A 50 -0.60 3.01 -14.41
C ARG A 50 0.04 1.65 -14.67
N HIS A 51 1.22 1.40 -14.10
CA HIS A 51 1.92 0.13 -14.18
C HIS A 51 1.96 -0.60 -12.83
N ALA A 52 1.34 -0.04 -11.80
CA ALA A 52 1.34 -0.62 -10.46
C ALA A 52 0.13 -1.53 -10.26
N ASP A 53 0.35 -2.67 -9.62
CA ASP A 53 -0.68 -3.59 -9.16
C ASP A 53 -1.00 -3.37 -7.67
N ILE A 54 -0.03 -2.89 -6.90
CA ILE A 54 -0.16 -2.67 -5.46
C ILE A 54 0.16 -1.20 -5.15
N LEU A 55 -0.75 -0.53 -4.46
CA LEU A 55 -0.56 0.83 -3.95
C LEU A 55 -0.27 0.79 -2.45
N VAL A 56 0.92 1.23 -2.07
CA VAL A 56 1.32 1.42 -0.68
C VAL A 56 1.01 2.85 -0.26
N VAL A 57 0.06 3.01 0.65
CA VAL A 57 -0.40 4.30 1.17
C VAL A 57 0.22 4.55 2.54
N THR A 58 0.76 5.76 2.73
CA THR A 58 1.43 6.18 3.96
C THR A 58 0.91 7.53 4.45
N GLY A 59 0.94 7.72 5.77
CA GLY A 59 0.53 8.96 6.41
C GLY A 59 -0.97 9.04 6.70
N ALA A 60 -1.36 10.05 7.47
CA ALA A 60 -2.78 10.33 7.70
C ALA A 60 -3.35 10.94 6.41
N VAL A 61 -4.51 10.48 5.95
CA VAL A 61 -5.05 10.98 4.68
C VAL A 61 -5.56 12.40 4.89
N THR A 62 -4.80 13.40 4.45
CA THR A 62 -5.28 14.79 4.51
C THR A 62 -6.44 15.01 3.55
N LYS A 63 -7.36 15.94 3.87
CA LYS A 63 -8.49 16.30 2.99
C LYS A 63 -8.01 16.64 1.57
N LYS A 64 -6.90 17.37 1.45
CA LYS A 64 -6.27 17.74 0.17
C LYS A 64 -5.69 16.54 -0.59
N ALA A 65 -5.11 15.57 0.12
CA ALA A 65 -4.55 14.38 -0.51
C ALA A 65 -5.61 13.33 -0.85
N GLY A 66 -6.73 13.28 -0.14
CA GLY A 66 -7.80 12.30 -0.35
C GLY A 66 -8.31 12.25 -1.80
N GLU A 67 -8.61 13.40 -2.39
CA GLU A 67 -9.03 13.46 -3.80
C GLU A 67 -7.95 12.93 -4.77
N ARG A 68 -6.67 13.18 -4.46
CA ARG A 68 -5.54 12.71 -5.26
C ARG A 68 -5.35 11.21 -5.13
N LEU A 69 -5.45 10.67 -3.91
CA LEU A 69 -5.39 9.25 -3.63
C LEU A 69 -6.48 8.50 -4.41
N LYS A 70 -7.72 9.00 -4.37
CA LYS A 70 -8.83 8.42 -5.12
C LYS A 70 -8.56 8.39 -6.63
N ARG A 71 -8.11 9.51 -7.21
CA ARG A 71 -7.76 9.58 -8.65
C ARG A 71 -6.62 8.64 -9.03
N LEU A 72 -5.60 8.51 -8.19
CA LEU A 72 -4.50 7.58 -8.44
C LEU A 72 -5.00 6.12 -8.43
N TYR A 73 -5.82 5.76 -7.44
CA TYR A 73 -6.43 4.44 -7.37
C TYR A 73 -7.31 4.14 -8.58
N GLU A 74 -8.08 5.11 -9.07
CA GLU A 74 -8.90 4.97 -10.30
C GLU A 74 -8.05 4.77 -11.55
N GLN A 75 -6.85 5.37 -11.62
CA GLN A 75 -5.92 5.22 -12.75
C GLN A 75 -5.14 3.90 -12.75
N MET A 76 -5.14 3.15 -11.65
CA MET A 76 -4.49 1.84 -11.59
C MET A 76 -5.26 0.80 -12.42
N PRO A 77 -4.56 -0.03 -13.21
CA PRO A 77 -5.17 -1.13 -13.95
C PRO A 77 -5.70 -2.21 -12.99
N SER A 78 -6.72 -2.96 -13.42
CA SER A 78 -7.21 -4.13 -12.67
C SER A 78 -6.46 -5.40 -13.09
N PRO A 79 -6.07 -6.28 -12.15
CA PRO A 79 -6.36 -6.26 -10.70
C PRO A 79 -5.43 -5.33 -9.91
N LYS A 80 -5.99 -4.61 -8.92
CA LYS A 80 -5.28 -3.64 -8.07
C LYS A 80 -5.54 -3.88 -6.59
N PHE A 81 -4.54 -3.65 -5.78
CA PHE A 81 -4.57 -3.85 -4.33
C PHE A 81 -3.98 -2.64 -3.60
N VAL A 82 -4.37 -2.45 -2.34
CA VAL A 82 -3.91 -1.34 -1.49
C VAL A 82 -3.41 -1.87 -0.16
N ILE A 83 -2.22 -1.41 0.23
CA ILE A 83 -1.63 -1.66 1.55
C ILE A 83 -1.52 -0.33 2.29
N ALA A 84 -2.15 -0.22 3.46
CA ALA A 84 -2.02 0.92 4.35
C ALA A 84 -0.88 0.70 5.34
N VAL A 85 0.14 1.55 5.32
CA VAL A 85 1.34 1.42 6.15
C VAL A 85 1.40 2.51 7.21
N GLY A 86 1.51 2.06 8.46
CA GLY A 86 1.61 2.88 9.66
C GLY A 86 0.25 3.22 10.28
N ALA A 87 0.28 3.56 11.57
CA ALA A 87 -0.89 3.86 12.39
C ALA A 87 -1.74 4.97 11.78
N CYS A 88 -1.09 5.98 11.18
CA CYS A 88 -1.75 7.08 10.51
C CYS A 88 -2.52 6.65 9.26
N ALA A 89 -1.96 5.78 8.41
CA ALA A 89 -2.68 5.28 7.24
C ALA A 89 -3.76 4.26 7.62
N CYS A 90 -3.55 3.50 8.70
CA CYS A 90 -4.52 2.50 9.16
C CYS A 90 -5.75 3.11 9.83
N SER A 91 -5.59 4.20 10.59
CA SER A 91 -6.65 4.72 11.48
C SER A 91 -6.70 6.24 11.61
N GLY A 92 -5.80 6.98 10.96
CA GLY A 92 -5.54 8.39 11.24
C GLY A 92 -4.51 8.62 12.36
N GLY A 93 -4.24 7.60 13.19
CA GLY A 93 -3.21 7.65 14.23
C GLY A 93 -3.45 8.79 15.23
N VAL A 94 -2.39 9.50 15.60
CA VAL A 94 -2.49 10.68 16.49
C VAL A 94 -3.31 11.83 15.89
N PHE A 95 -3.60 11.79 14.59
CA PHE A 95 -4.34 12.85 13.88
C PHE A 95 -5.82 12.52 13.63
N HIS A 96 -6.33 11.36 14.05
CA HIS A 96 -7.65 10.84 13.65
C HIS A 96 -8.83 11.82 13.81
N ASP A 97 -8.83 12.64 14.86
CA ASP A 97 -9.90 13.62 15.15
C ASP A 97 -9.56 15.06 14.72
N THR A 98 -8.51 15.25 13.92
CA THR A 98 -8.13 16.60 13.47
C THR A 98 -8.94 17.04 12.26
N TYR A 99 -9.26 18.34 12.18
CA TYR A 99 -10.08 18.92 11.12
C TYR A 99 -9.50 18.77 9.70
N SER A 100 -8.20 18.51 9.59
CA SER A 100 -7.45 18.51 8.32
C SER A 100 -7.31 17.12 7.69
N VAL A 101 -7.65 16.05 8.41
CA VAL A 101 -7.52 14.66 7.94
C VAL A 101 -8.88 13.98 7.80
N LEU A 102 -8.91 12.95 6.95
CA LEU A 102 -10.03 12.04 6.71
C LEU A 102 -9.85 10.71 7.49
N ALA A 103 -8.97 10.71 8.50
CA ALA A 103 -8.51 9.53 9.25
C ALA A 103 -7.72 8.52 8.37
N GLY A 104 -8.17 7.26 8.31
CA GLY A 104 -7.51 6.16 7.62
C GLY A 104 -7.67 6.18 6.10
N ALA A 105 -6.82 5.41 5.41
CA ALA A 105 -6.85 5.24 3.96
C ALA A 105 -8.14 4.55 3.47
N ASP A 106 -8.74 3.72 4.33
CA ASP A 106 -10.00 3.00 4.12
C ASP A 106 -11.20 3.92 3.88
N LYS A 107 -11.13 5.18 4.33
CA LYS A 107 -12.18 6.18 4.07
C LYS A 107 -12.18 6.69 2.62
N VAL A 108 -11.13 6.43 1.85
CA VAL A 108 -10.95 6.97 0.50
C VAL A 108 -10.80 5.88 -0.55
N VAL A 109 -10.06 4.81 -0.25
CA VAL A 109 -9.81 3.68 -1.15
C VAL A 109 -9.97 2.35 -0.39
N PRO A 110 -10.40 1.26 -1.05
CA PRO A 110 -10.50 -0.04 -0.39
C PRO A 110 -9.10 -0.54 -0.03
N VAL A 111 -8.87 -0.83 1.25
CA VAL A 111 -7.58 -1.34 1.77
C VAL A 111 -7.64 -2.86 1.91
N ASP A 112 -6.67 -3.56 1.31
CA ASP A 112 -6.58 -5.03 1.33
C ASP A 112 -5.73 -5.53 2.50
N MET A 113 -4.73 -4.75 2.93
CA MET A 113 -3.85 -5.07 4.05
C MET A 113 -3.46 -3.84 4.85
N TYR A 114 -3.33 -4.03 6.16
CA TYR A 114 -2.91 -3.00 7.11
C TYR A 114 -1.61 -3.41 7.78
N VAL A 115 -0.66 -2.47 7.87
CA VAL A 115 0.63 -2.66 8.56
C VAL A 115 0.70 -1.68 9.73
N PRO A 116 0.30 -2.09 10.95
CA PRO A 116 0.33 -1.20 12.11
C PRO A 116 1.77 -0.89 12.53
N GLY A 117 2.04 0.36 12.94
CA GLY A 117 3.34 0.82 13.43
C GLY A 117 3.54 2.33 13.33
N CYS A 118 4.55 2.91 13.97
CA CYS A 118 4.80 4.36 13.93
C CYS A 118 6.31 4.73 14.00
N PRO A 119 7.10 4.50 12.94
CA PRO A 119 6.75 3.68 11.76
C PRO A 119 6.91 2.17 12.05
N PRO A 120 6.25 1.29 11.28
CA PRO A 120 6.53 -0.14 11.33
C PRO A 120 7.94 -0.43 10.83
N ARG A 121 8.59 -1.48 11.36
CA ARG A 121 9.91 -1.90 10.87
C ARG A 121 9.82 -2.39 9.42
N PRO A 122 10.90 -2.28 8.62
CA PRO A 122 10.91 -2.74 7.22
C PRO A 122 10.51 -4.20 7.06
N GLU A 123 10.89 -5.07 7.99
CA GLU A 123 10.55 -6.50 7.96
C GLU A 123 9.04 -6.69 8.03
N ALA A 124 8.33 -5.90 8.85
CA ALA A 124 6.88 -5.98 8.96
C ALA A 124 6.18 -5.51 7.68
N ILE A 125 6.74 -4.50 6.98
CA ILE A 125 6.24 -4.03 5.69
C ILE A 125 6.47 -5.11 4.62
N LEU A 126 7.67 -5.69 4.58
CA LEU A 126 8.02 -6.77 3.67
C LEU A 126 7.13 -7.99 3.87
N ASP A 127 6.93 -8.42 5.13
CA ASP A 127 6.08 -9.55 5.47
C ASP A 127 4.64 -9.34 5.00
N ALA A 128 4.10 -8.12 5.14
CA ALA A 128 2.77 -7.79 4.64
C ALA A 128 2.71 -7.87 3.11
N ILE A 129 3.71 -7.33 2.40
CA ILE A 129 3.80 -7.44 0.94
C ILE A 129 3.86 -8.91 0.52
N VAL A 130 4.73 -9.70 1.12
CA VAL A 130 4.90 -11.14 0.80
C VAL A 130 3.63 -11.91 1.13
N ALA A 131 2.97 -11.62 2.26
CA ALA A 131 1.72 -12.27 2.64
C ALA A 131 0.61 -11.99 1.60
N LEU A 132 0.50 -10.75 1.11
CA LEU A 132 -0.42 -10.40 0.02
C LEU A 132 -0.09 -11.21 -1.23
N VAL A 133 1.17 -11.21 -1.65
CA VAL A 133 1.64 -11.91 -2.85
C VAL A 133 1.35 -13.40 -2.78
N MET A 134 1.59 -14.04 -1.62
CA MET A 134 1.27 -15.44 -1.38
C MET A 134 -0.24 -15.72 -1.40
N LYS A 135 -1.06 -14.80 -0.86
CA LYS A 135 -2.53 -14.87 -0.95
C LYS A 135 -3.00 -14.85 -2.41
N LEU A 136 -2.41 -13.98 -3.24
CA LEU A 136 -2.71 -13.87 -4.68
C LEU A 136 -2.30 -15.13 -5.46
N ARG A 137 -1.13 -15.72 -5.18
CA ARG A 137 -0.69 -16.98 -5.80
C ARG A 137 -1.67 -18.13 -5.56
N LYS A 138 -2.22 -18.22 -4.35
CA LYS A 138 -3.22 -19.24 -3.96
C LYS A 138 -4.59 -19.01 -4.61
N GLY A 139 -4.82 -17.87 -5.27
CA GLY A 139 -6.10 -17.52 -5.89
C GLY A 139 -7.09 -16.87 -4.91
N GLY A 140 -6.62 -16.39 -3.75
CA GLY A 140 -7.43 -15.65 -2.78
C GLY A 140 -7.59 -14.18 -3.15
N GLY A 141 -7.90 -13.88 -4.41
CA GLY A 141 -8.33 -12.54 -4.81
C GLY A 141 -9.60 -12.17 -4.04
N ASN A 142 -9.69 -10.93 -3.56
CA ASN A 142 -10.85 -10.48 -2.78
C ASN A 142 -12.11 -10.61 -3.64
N GLY A 143 -12.93 -11.62 -3.35
CA GLY A 143 -14.27 -11.80 -3.90
C GLY A 143 -15.24 -10.79 -3.32
N ASN A 144 -15.03 -9.50 -3.56
CA ASN A 144 -16.03 -8.48 -3.26
C ASN A 144 -16.98 -8.36 -4.45
N SER A 145 -18.08 -9.11 -4.34
CA SER A 145 -19.36 -8.88 -5.01
C SER A 145 -20.04 -7.65 -4.41
#